data_AF-A0A1F7CHP4-F1
#
_entry.id   AF-A0A1F7CHP4-F1
#
_cell.length_a   1.000
_cell.length_b   1.000
_cell.length_c   1.000
_cell.angle_alpha   90.00
_cell.angle_beta   90.00
_cell.angle_gamma   90.00
#
_symmetry.space_group_name_H-M   'P 1'
#
loop_
_entity.id
_entity.type
_entity.pdbx_description
1 polymer ?
#
loop_
_entity_poly.entity_id
_entity_poly.type
_entity_poly.pdbx_seq_one_letter_code
_entity_poly.pdbx_strand_id
1 'polypeptide(L)'
;MPVPQKLTPQEVQQQLFDALMEQIEPKLMTGARKETAAELAAMNPETRAEWMRYFHSAYEEFLKRWPEFAANASKEVGKMGKAMVQISGDADASALKNIEKLFDDNVSPSSAA
;
A
#
# COMPACT_ATOMS: atom_id res chain seq x y z
N MET A 1 4.82 4.89 28.71
CA MET A 1 4.97 4.13 27.44
C MET A 1 4.67 5.09 26.30
N PRO A 2 5.46 5.11 25.21
CA PRO A 2 5.16 6.00 24.08
C PRO A 2 3.80 5.60 23.50
N VAL A 3 2.92 6.59 23.32
CA VAL A 3 1.59 6.43 22.75
C VAL A 3 1.77 6.00 21.29
N PRO A 4 1.09 4.95 20.79
CA PRO A 4 1.17 4.58 19.39
C PRO A 4 0.75 5.78 18.53
N GLN A 5 1.65 6.26 17.67
CA GLN A 5 1.32 7.30 16.70
C GLN A 5 0.24 6.74 15.78
N LYS A 6 -0.91 7.42 15.74
CA LYS A 6 -1.95 7.11 14.76
C LYS A 6 -1.43 7.51 13.39
N LEU A 7 -1.14 6.50 12.55
CA LEU A 7 -0.88 6.74 11.14
C LEU A 7 -2.12 7.34 10.49
N THR A 8 -1.90 8.34 9.66
CA THR A 8 -2.93 8.90 8.79
C THR A 8 -3.32 7.88 7.72
N PRO A 9 -4.53 7.97 7.15
CA PRO A 9 -4.95 7.10 6.04
C PRO A 9 -3.96 7.09 4.88
N GLN A 10 -3.36 8.23 4.58
CA GLN A 10 -2.38 8.38 3.51
C GLN A 10 -1.08 7.64 3.80
N GLU A 11 -0.59 7.66 5.05
CA GLU A 11 0.60 6.91 5.45
C GLU A 11 0.36 5.40 5.40
N VAL A 12 -0.83 4.93 5.78
CA VAL A 12 -1.19 3.51 5.67
C VAL A 12 -1.24 3.09 4.21
N GLN A 13 -1.88 3.87 3.33
CA GLN A 13 -1.90 3.59 1.89
C GLN A 13 -0.49 3.54 1.29
N GLN A 14 0.38 4.48 1.66
CA GLN A 14 1.76 4.51 1.18
C GLN A 14 2.56 3.29 1.66
N GLN A 15 2.42 2.88 2.92
CA GLN A 15 3.10 1.69 3.44
C GLN A 15 2.61 0.40 2.75
N LEU A 16 1.31 0.27 2.49
CA LEU A 16 0.76 -0.89 1.78
C LEU A 16 1.21 -0.94 0.32
N PHE A 17 1.22 0.23 -0.34
CA PHE A 17 1.75 0.35 -1.69
C PHE A 17 3.23 -0.05 -1.73
N ASP A 18 4.06 0.53 -0.85
CA ASP A 18 5.50 0.28 -0.81
C ASP A 18 5.79 -1.19 -0.46
N ALA A 19 5.04 -1.81 0.45
CA ALA A 19 5.19 -3.22 0.82
C ALA A 19 4.86 -4.18 -0.33
N LEU A 20 3.86 -3.87 -1.16
CA LEU A 20 3.57 -4.69 -2.34
C LEU A 20 4.59 -4.42 -3.46
N MET A 21 4.98 -3.16 -3.67
CA MET A 21 5.98 -2.81 -4.68
C MET A 21 7.37 -3.32 -4.37
N GLU A 22 7.77 -3.45 -3.11
CA GLU A 22 9.03 -4.10 -2.72
C GLU A 22 9.14 -5.53 -3.28
N GLN A 23 8.01 -6.23 -3.41
CA GLN A 23 7.95 -7.59 -3.96
C GLN A 23 7.82 -7.64 -5.49
N ILE A 24 7.41 -6.53 -6.12
CA ILE A 24 7.11 -6.47 -7.55
C ILE A 24 8.22 -5.74 -8.29
N GLU A 25 8.46 -4.48 -7.91
CA GLU A 25 9.50 -3.64 -8.47
C GLU A 25 9.91 -2.54 -7.46
N PRO A 26 11.05 -2.71 -6.74
CA PRO A 26 11.53 -1.76 -5.75
C PRO A 26 11.80 -0.35 -6.28
N LYS A 27 12.18 -0.20 -7.56
CA LYS A 27 12.43 1.12 -8.18
C LYS A 27 11.18 1.99 -8.30
N LEU A 28 9.99 1.39 -8.18
CA LEU A 28 8.71 2.10 -8.23
C LEU A 28 8.11 2.38 -6.85
N MET A 29 8.75 1.90 -5.77
CA MET A 29 8.41 2.29 -4.40
C MET A 29 8.51 3.82 -4.25
N THR A 30 7.68 4.38 -3.38
CA THR A 30 7.56 5.82 -3.18
C THR A 30 8.91 6.47 -2.85
N GLY A 31 9.75 5.79 -2.06
CA GLY A 31 11.10 6.26 -1.71
C GLY A 31 12.10 6.27 -2.88
N ALA A 32 11.92 5.42 -3.88
CA ALA A 32 12.88 5.24 -4.99
C ALA A 32 12.52 6.05 -6.25
N ARG A 33 11.24 6.44 -6.42
CA ARG A 33 10.74 7.07 -7.67
C ARG A 33 11.58 8.25 -8.17
N LYS A 34 12.10 9.10 -7.27
CA LYS A 34 12.89 10.27 -7.66
C LYS A 34 14.22 9.88 -8.30
N GLU A 35 14.90 8.89 -7.73
CA GLU A 35 16.15 8.36 -8.27
C GLU A 35 15.89 7.64 -9.59
N THR A 36 14.88 6.77 -9.64
CA THR A 36 14.45 6.07 -10.85
C THR A 36 14.12 7.04 -11.99
N ALA A 37 13.43 8.14 -11.72
CA ALA A 37 13.13 9.16 -12.74
C ALA A 37 14.41 9.85 -13.26
N ALA A 38 15.39 10.10 -12.40
CA ALA A 38 16.67 10.68 -12.78
C ALA A 38 17.50 9.70 -13.63
N GLU A 39 17.53 8.41 -13.27
CA GLU A 39 18.15 7.35 -14.07
C GLU A 39 17.54 7.27 -15.46
N LEU A 40 16.20 7.22 -15.55
CA LEU A 40 15.47 7.19 -16.83
C LEU A 40 15.75 8.42 -17.68
N ALA A 41 15.89 9.60 -17.07
CA ALA A 41 16.19 10.83 -17.78
C ALA A 41 17.61 10.86 -18.36
N ALA A 42 18.56 10.18 -17.70
CA ALA A 42 19.95 10.06 -18.15
C ALA A 42 20.15 8.94 -19.19
N MET A 43 19.19 8.03 -19.35
CA MET A 43 19.24 6.95 -20.34
C MET A 43 19.00 7.44 -21.77
N ASN A 44 19.56 6.70 -22.74
CA ASN A 44 19.22 6.90 -24.14
C ASN A 44 17.73 6.54 -24.40
N PRO A 45 17.13 7.04 -25.50
CA PRO A 45 15.69 6.85 -25.74
C PRO A 45 15.24 5.40 -25.88
N GLU A 46 16.07 4.54 -26.48
CA GLU A 46 15.74 3.13 -26.74
C GLU A 46 15.69 2.33 -25.44
N THR A 47 16.76 2.41 -24.64
CA THR A 47 16.83 1.78 -23.31
C THR A 47 15.76 2.33 -22.38
N ARG A 48 15.49 3.64 -22.40
CA ARG A 48 14.40 4.24 -21.63
C ARG A 48 13.04 3.65 -22.01
N ALA A 49 12.78 3.42 -23.30
CA ALA A 49 11.53 2.84 -23.77
C ALA A 49 11.34 1.39 -23.27
N GLU A 50 12.42 0.60 -23.22
CA GLU A 50 12.39 -0.76 -22.66
C GLU A 50 12.07 -0.76 -21.17
N TRP A 51 12.73 0.10 -20.39
CA TRP A 51 12.45 0.26 -18.97
C TRP A 51 11.01 0.72 -18.70
N MET A 52 10.48 1.63 -19.52
CA MET A 52 9.09 2.07 -19.38
C MET A 52 8.09 0.93 -19.63
N ARG A 53 8.36 0.03 -20.59
CA ARG A 53 7.52 -1.16 -20.79
C ARG A 53 7.61 -2.12 -19.62
N TYR A 54 8.82 -2.33 -19.09
CA TYR A 54 9.02 -3.15 -17.91
C TYR A 54 8.27 -2.60 -16.68
N PHE A 55 8.39 -1.30 -16.41
CA PHE A 55 7.66 -0.64 -15.33
C PHE A 55 6.15 -0.65 -15.53
N HIS A 56 5.67 -0.61 -16.78
CA HIS A 56 4.27 -0.80 -17.08
C HIS A 56 3.79 -2.20 -16.67
N SER A 57 4.51 -3.26 -17.05
CA SER A 57 4.18 -4.62 -16.64
C SER A 57 4.25 -4.84 -15.13
N ALA A 58 5.22 -4.22 -14.45
CA ALA A 58 5.27 -4.23 -12.98
C ALA A 58 4.01 -3.58 -12.36
N TYR A 59 3.53 -2.48 -12.94
CA TYR A 59 2.30 -1.84 -12.48
C TYR A 59 1.05 -2.69 -12.75
N GLU A 60 0.98 -3.40 -13.88
CA GLU A 60 -0.10 -4.36 -14.15
C GLU A 60 -0.12 -5.50 -13.13
N GLU A 61 1.05 -6.04 -12.76
CA GLU A 61 1.16 -7.06 -11.72
C GLU A 61 0.75 -6.52 -10.34
N PHE A 62 1.06 -5.25 -10.04
CA PHE A 62 0.55 -4.57 -8.85
C PHE A 62 -0.98 -4.55 -8.83
N LEU A 63 -1.62 -4.08 -9.92
CA LEU A 63 -3.08 -4.01 -10.00
C LEU A 63 -3.75 -5.38 -9.84
N LYS A 64 -3.10 -6.43 -10.36
CA LYS A 64 -3.58 -7.81 -10.24
C LYS A 64 -3.46 -8.35 -8.81
N ARG A 65 -2.36 -8.06 -8.11
CA ARG A 65 -2.09 -8.57 -6.75
C ARG A 65 -2.73 -7.73 -5.65
N TRP A 66 -3.02 -6.46 -5.94
CA TRP A 66 -3.53 -5.49 -4.97
C TRP A 66 -4.81 -5.92 -4.24
N PRO A 67 -5.87 -6.45 -4.91
CA PRO A 67 -7.10 -6.81 -4.22
C PRO A 67 -6.90 -7.87 -3.14
N GLU A 68 -6.12 -8.92 -3.44
CA GLU A 68 -5.83 -9.99 -2.48
C GLU A 68 -4.90 -9.50 -1.36
N PHE A 69 -3.88 -8.73 -1.72
CA PHE A 69 -2.94 -8.15 -0.75
C PHE A 69 -3.66 -7.23 0.25
N ALA A 70 -4.49 -6.31 -0.24
CA ALA A 70 -5.27 -5.38 0.58
C ALA A 70 -6.30 -6.11 1.46
N ALA A 71 -6.98 -7.13 0.93
CA ALA A 71 -7.91 -7.95 1.71
C ALA A 71 -7.21 -8.73 2.83
N ASN A 72 -6.01 -9.26 2.57
CA ASN A 72 -5.21 -9.96 3.58
C ASN A 72 -4.66 -9.00 4.63
N ALA A 73 -4.15 -7.84 4.23
CA ALA A 73 -3.71 -6.79 5.15
C ALA A 73 -4.86 -6.32 6.07
N SER A 74 -6.05 -6.09 5.51
CA SER A 74 -7.25 -5.75 6.28
C SER A 74 -7.62 -6.82 7.30
N LYS A 75 -7.59 -8.11 6.91
CA LYS A 75 -7.87 -9.23 7.83
C LYS A 75 -6.87 -9.32 8.97
N GLU A 76 -5.58 -9.14 8.70
CA GLU A 76 -4.55 -9.20 9.75
C GLU A 76 -4.68 -8.02 10.72
N VAL A 77 -4.96 -6.81 10.22
CA VAL A 77 -5.26 -5.65 11.06
C VAL A 77 -6.53 -5.87 11.88
N GLY A 78 -7.60 -6.42 11.29
CA GLY A 78 -8.85 -6.73 12.00
C GLY A 78 -8.67 -7.81 13.07
N LYS A 79 -7.82 -8.83 12.84
CA LYS A 79 -7.46 -9.84 13.85
C LYS A 79 -6.66 -9.22 15.00
N MET A 80 -5.63 -8.43 14.69
CA MET A 80 -4.85 -7.72 15.70
C MET A 80 -5.73 -6.76 16.49
N GLY A 81 -6.65 -6.06 15.82
CA GLY A 81 -7.60 -5.16 16.45
C GLY A 81 -8.55 -5.88 17.39
N LYS A 82 -9.14 -7.00 16.98
CA LYS A 82 -10.00 -7.83 17.85
C LYS A 82 -9.22 -8.39 19.05
N ALA A 83 -7.98 -8.85 18.85
CA ALA A 83 -7.13 -9.31 19.93
C ALA A 83 -6.79 -8.17 20.90
N MET A 84 -6.52 -6.97 20.40
CA MET A 84 -6.21 -5.79 21.20
C MET A 84 -7.43 -5.27 21.95
N VAL A 85 -8.64 -5.32 21.38
CA VAL A 85 -9.90 -4.99 22.09
C VAL A 85 -10.22 -6.00 23.18
N GLN A 86 -9.90 -7.29 22.97
CA GLN A 86 -10.04 -8.30 24.03
C GLN A 86 -9.06 -8.09 25.19
N ILE A 87 -7.88 -7.51 24.93
CA ILE A 87 -6.83 -7.26 25.93
C ILE A 87 -6.97 -5.86 26.59
N SER A 88 -7.50 -4.88 25.85
CA SER A 88 -7.55 -3.46 26.22
C SER A 88 -9.01 -3.00 26.19
N GLY A 89 -9.66 -2.97 27.35
CA GLY A 89 -11.07 -2.58 27.46
C GLY A 89 -11.39 -1.26 26.76
N ASP A 90 -12.26 -1.35 25.75
CA ASP A 90 -13.07 -0.36 25.01
C ASP A 90 -12.46 0.95 24.46
N ALA A 91 -11.31 1.44 24.92
CA ALA A 91 -10.77 2.72 24.46
C ALA A 91 -10.10 2.63 23.06
N ASP A 92 -9.47 1.51 22.71
CA ASP A 92 -8.72 1.32 21.45
C ASP A 92 -9.59 0.80 20.28
N ALA A 93 -10.79 0.27 20.57
CA ALA A 93 -11.68 -0.31 19.57
C ALA A 93 -12.10 0.68 18.47
N SER A 94 -12.20 1.97 18.80
CA SER A 94 -12.61 3.02 17.87
C SER A 94 -11.53 3.37 16.84
N ALA A 95 -10.25 3.27 17.22
CA ALA A 95 -9.15 3.50 16.28
C ALA A 95 -9.04 2.37 15.25
N LEU A 96 -9.29 1.14 15.69
CA LEU A 96 -9.24 -0.06 14.86
C LEU A 96 -10.40 -0.15 13.86
N LYS A 97 -11.62 0.23 14.28
CA LYS A 97 -12.77 0.33 13.37
C LYS A 97 -12.56 1.36 12.26
N ASN A 98 -11.85 2.46 12.54
CA ASN A 98 -11.52 3.45 11.53
C ASN A 98 -10.53 2.90 10.50
N ILE A 99 -9.63 2.01 10.89
CA ILE A 99 -8.69 1.37 9.97
C ILE A 99 -9.39 0.33 9.11
N GLU A 100 -10.24 -0.54 9.68
CA GLU A 100 -11.05 -1.51 8.91
C GLU A 100 -11.93 -0.81 7.85
N LYS A 101 -12.55 0.32 8.21
CA LYS A 101 -13.36 1.10 7.27
C LYS A 101 -12.53 1.70 6.11
N LEU A 102 -11.30 2.12 6.37
CA LEU A 102 -10.40 2.62 5.33
C LEU A 102 -9.97 1.53 4.34
N PHE A 103 -9.91 0.27 4.79
CA PHE A 103 -9.68 -0.87 3.91
C PHE A 103 -10.91 -1.17 3.04
N ASP A 104 -12.11 -1.21 3.61
CA ASP A 104 -13.34 -1.50 2.85
C ASP A 104 -13.65 -0.42 1.80
N ASP A 105 -13.42 0.87 2.12
CA ASP A 105 -13.66 1.97 1.19
C ASP A 105 -12.65 1.99 0.00
N ASN A 106 -11.47 1.36 0.12
CA ASN A 106 -10.45 1.29 -0.93
C ASN A 106 -10.38 -0.05 -1.68
N VAL A 107 -11.03 -1.11 -1.18
CA VAL A 107 -11.12 -2.43 -1.84
C VAL A 107 -12.34 -2.53 -2.75
N SER A 108 -13.35 -1.66 -2.59
CA SER A 108 -14.39 -1.50 -3.61
C SER A 108 -13.85 -0.66 -4.77
N PRO A 109 -13.58 -1.24 -5.97
CA PRO A 109 -13.55 -0.41 -7.16
C PRO A 109 -14.92 0.26 -7.23
N SER A 110 -14.93 1.58 -7.26
CA SER A 110 -16.12 2.32 -7.62
C SER A 110 -16.50 1.88 -9.04
N SER A 111 -17.40 0.89 -9.15
CA SER A 111 -18.21 0.67 -10.34
C SER A 111 -19.14 1.88 -10.46
N ALA A 112 -18.57 2.97 -10.97
CA ALA A 112 -19.28 4.18 -11.32
C ALA A 112 -18.64 4.76 -12.59
N ALA A 113 -18.92 4.11 -13.73
CA ALA A 113 -19.16 4.73 -15.03
C ALA A 113 -19.71 3.66 -15.99
#